data_AF-A0A5D4MIN4-F1
#
_entry.id   AF-A0A5D4MIN4-F1
#
_cell.length_a   1.000
_cell.length_b   1.000
_cell.length_c   1.000
_cell.angle_alpha   90.00
_cell.angle_beta   90.00
_cell.angle_gamma   90.00
#
_symmetry.space_group_name_H-M   'P 1'
#
loop_
_entity.id
_entity.type
_entity.pdbx_description
1 polymer ?
#
loop_
_entity_poly.entity_id
_entity_poly.type
_entity_poly.pdbx_seq_one_letter_code
_entity_poly.pdbx_strand_id
1 'polypeptide(L)'
;MKNKKALILAWIFIMMCIMAGGFLGIFIIGKQTGEYDYSLAYSVVGGTAGGFLIFLLYTKLMKKHRRNVPSFDERSLILMQRYLMVVLYALLIGSGAVLILLYSMGVQMIETGMLIVCLMGVYIVIGVGAFITKRL
;
A
#
# COMPACT_ATOMS: atom_id res chain seq x y z
N MET A 1 -17.26 17.01 -11.86
CA MET A 1 -15.85 16.52 -11.82
C MET A 1 -14.87 17.70 -11.69
N LYS A 2 -14.78 18.37 -10.54
CA LYS A 2 -13.92 19.57 -10.37
C LYS A 2 -12.45 19.26 -10.07
N ASN A 3 -12.12 18.00 -9.75
CA ASN A 3 -10.80 17.61 -9.19
C ASN A 3 -9.99 16.66 -10.09
N LYS A 4 -10.13 16.71 -11.42
CA LYS A 4 -9.30 15.88 -12.33
C LYS A 4 -7.79 16.15 -12.12
N LYS A 5 -7.42 17.41 -11.88
CA LYS A 5 -6.05 17.83 -11.61
C LYS A 5 -5.50 17.19 -10.33
N ALA A 6 -6.27 17.17 -9.25
CA ALA A 6 -5.87 16.55 -7.98
C ALA A 6 -5.75 15.03 -8.09
N LEU A 7 -6.61 14.37 -8.87
CA LEU A 7 -6.52 12.93 -9.12
C LEU A 7 -5.27 12.56 -9.93
N ILE A 8 -4.91 13.37 -10.93
CA ILE A 8 -3.66 13.21 -11.68
C ILE A 8 -2.45 13.45 -10.76
N LEU A 9 -2.50 14.49 -9.92
CA LEU A 9 -1.43 14.80 -8.97
C LEU A 9 -1.20 13.66 -7.96
N ALA A 10 -2.28 13.09 -7.42
CA ALA A 10 -2.21 11.94 -6.52
C ALA A 10 -1.61 10.71 -7.22
N TRP A 11 -1.94 10.47 -8.48
CA TRP A 11 -1.37 9.37 -9.26
C TRP A 11 0.12 9.55 -9.54
N ILE A 12 0.54 10.76 -9.89
CA ILE A 12 1.96 11.09 -10.08
C ILE A 12 2.71 10.88 -8.77
N PHE A 13 2.15 11.32 -7.65
CA PHE A 13 2.75 11.14 -6.33
C PHE A 13 2.90 9.66 -5.97
N ILE A 14 1.86 8.84 -6.17
CA ILE A 14 1.91 7.40 -5.91
C ILE A 14 2.97 6.72 -6.79
N MET A 15 3.01 7.03 -8.09
CA MET A 15 4.02 6.48 -9.00
C MET A 15 5.44 6.85 -8.58
N MET A 16 5.65 8.10 -8.14
CA MET A 16 6.94 8.56 -7.62
C MET A 16 7.34 7.80 -6.35
N CYS A 17 6.41 7.56 -5.42
CA CYS A 17 6.67 6.77 -4.22
C CYS A 17 7.05 5.31 -4.55
N ILE A 18 6.35 4.66 -5.48
CA ILE A 18 6.65 3.29 -5.87
C ILE A 18 8.01 3.20 -6.56
N MET A 19 8.32 4.12 -7.48
CA MET A 19 9.64 4.16 -8.12
C MET A 19 10.74 4.45 -7.10
N ALA A 20 10.58 5.45 -6.24
CA ALA A 20 11.57 5.78 -5.22
C ALA A 20 11.82 4.61 -4.26
N GLY A 21 10.76 3.94 -3.79
CA GLY A 21 10.87 2.76 -2.94
C GLY A 21 11.53 1.58 -3.65
N GLY A 22 11.15 1.30 -4.90
CA GLY A 22 11.74 0.23 -5.71
C GLY A 22 13.22 0.45 -5.99
N PHE A 23 13.62 1.66 -6.38
CA PHE A 23 15.03 2.00 -6.61
C PHE A 23 15.85 2.02 -5.32
N LEU A 24 15.28 2.47 -4.19
CA LEU A 24 15.92 2.35 -2.87
C LEU A 24 16.17 0.88 -2.51
N GLY A 25 15.20 -0.01 -2.78
CA GLY A 25 15.38 -1.45 -2.57
C GLY A 25 16.54 -2.02 -3.39
N ILE A 26 16.60 -1.69 -4.68
CA ILE A 26 17.69 -2.12 -5.58
C ILE A 26 19.04 -1.56 -5.11
N PHE A 27 19.07 -0.30 -4.67
CA PHE A 27 20.30 0.32 -4.17
C PHE A 27 20.84 -0.36 -2.90
N ILE A 28 19.95 -0.74 -1.98
CA ILE A 28 20.33 -1.46 -0.76
C ILE A 28 20.85 -2.86 -1.10
N ILE A 29 20.18 -3.58 -2.00
CA ILE A 29 20.60 -4.92 -2.45
C ILE A 29 21.96 -4.83 -3.17
N GLY A 30 22.09 -3.93 -4.14
CA GLY A 30 23.34 -3.74 -4.91
C GLY A 30 24.53 -3.29 -4.05
N LYS A 31 24.29 -2.57 -2.95
CA LYS A 31 25.34 -2.24 -1.98
C LYS A 31 25.84 -3.47 -1.20
N GLN A 32 24.99 -4.49 -1.00
CA GLN A 32 25.37 -5.71 -0.31
C GLN A 32 26.03 -6.75 -1.23
N THR A 33 25.57 -6.86 -2.48
CA THR A 33 26.09 -7.86 -3.45
C THR A 33 27.21 -7.32 -4.35
N GLY A 34 27.41 -6.00 -4.44
CA GLY A 34 28.43 -5.39 -5.30
C GLY A 34 28.06 -5.32 -6.77
N GLU A 35 26.94 -5.92 -7.17
CA GLU A 35 26.40 -5.89 -8.52
C GLU A 35 24.99 -5.28 -8.52
N TYR A 36 24.78 -4.30 -9.42
CA TYR A 36 23.46 -3.71 -9.64
C TYR A 36 22.73 -4.52 -10.70
N ASP A 37 21.86 -5.43 -10.26
CA ASP A 37 21.05 -6.24 -11.17
C ASP A 37 19.97 -5.39 -11.86
N TYR A 38 20.22 -5.07 -13.13
CA TYR A 38 19.30 -4.32 -13.98
C TYR A 38 17.96 -5.04 -14.20
N SER A 39 17.89 -6.37 -14.00
CA SER A 39 16.66 -7.16 -14.08
C SER A 39 15.61 -6.70 -13.06
N LEU A 40 16.05 -6.35 -11.85
CA LEU A 40 15.17 -5.83 -10.79
C LEU A 40 14.66 -4.42 -11.15
N ALA A 41 15.49 -3.59 -11.78
CA ALA A 41 15.08 -2.27 -12.25
C ALA A 41 13.99 -2.36 -13.33
N TYR A 42 14.14 -3.27 -14.29
CA TYR A 42 13.10 -3.54 -15.29
C TYR A 42 11.81 -4.04 -14.66
N SER A 43 11.89 -4.85 -13.61
CA SER A 43 10.72 -5.35 -12.88
C SER A 43 9.96 -4.23 -12.16
N VAL A 44 10.67 -3.29 -11.53
CA VAL A 44 10.06 -2.12 -10.87
C VAL A 44 9.37 -1.21 -11.89
N VAL A 45 10.04 -0.89 -13.00
CA VAL A 45 9.49 -0.03 -14.06
C VAL A 45 8.33 -0.73 -14.80
N GLY A 46 8.49 -2.02 -15.11
CA GLY A 46 7.45 -2.82 -15.75
C GLY A 46 6.23 -3.00 -14.86
N GLY A 47 6.42 -3.26 -13.57
CA GLY A 47 5.35 -3.39 -12.59
C GLY A 47 4.57 -2.10 -12.38
N THR A 48 5.25 -0.96 -12.29
CA THR A 48 4.59 0.36 -12.18
C THR A 48 3.83 0.73 -13.45
N ALA A 49 4.42 0.56 -14.63
CA ALA A 49 3.75 0.81 -15.90
C ALA A 49 2.55 -0.11 -16.13
N GLY A 50 2.69 -1.41 -15.82
CA GLY A 50 1.63 -2.40 -15.90
C GLY A 50 0.47 -2.11 -14.96
N GLY A 51 0.76 -1.79 -13.69
CA GLY A 51 -0.26 -1.39 -12.71
C GLY A 51 -1.05 -0.15 -13.17
N PHE A 52 -0.37 0.83 -13.76
CA PHE A 52 -1.00 2.02 -14.30
C PHE A 52 -1.94 1.71 -15.49
N LEU A 53 -1.50 0.85 -16.43
CA LEU A 53 -2.33 0.39 -17.55
C LEU A 53 -3.60 -0.34 -17.08
N ILE A 54 -3.47 -1.23 -16.11
CA ILE A 54 -4.62 -1.95 -15.52
C ILE A 54 -5.60 -0.97 -14.89
N PHE A 55 -5.10 0.05 -14.17
CA PHE A 55 -5.96 1.08 -13.59
C PHE A 55 -6.73 1.88 -14.64
N LEU A 56 -6.09 2.25 -15.76
CA LEU A 56 -6.75 2.95 -16.86
C LEU A 56 -7.86 2.12 -17.51
N LEU A 57 -7.60 0.82 -17.74
CA LEU A 57 -8.61 -0.10 -18.26
C LEU A 57 -9.77 -0.26 -17.29
N TYR A 58 -9.48 -0.47 -16.00
CA TYR A 58 -10.49 -0.63 -14.96
C TYR A 58 -11.37 0.63 -14.81
N THR A 59 -10.78 1.82 -14.80
CA THR A 59 -11.54 3.07 -14.73
C THR A 59 -12.42 3.27 -15.95
N LYS A 60 -11.94 2.93 -17.16
CA LYS A 60 -12.75 3.01 -18.40
C LYS A 60 -13.93 2.03 -18.37
N LEU A 61 -13.73 0.81 -17.87
CA LEU A 61 -14.76 -0.21 -17.69
C LEU A 61 -15.80 0.22 -16.64
N MET A 62 -15.36 0.68 -15.47
CA MET A 62 -16.24 1.17 -14.40
C MET A 62 -17.06 2.40 -14.82
N LYS A 63 -16.49 3.29 -15.63
CA LYS A 63 -17.18 4.48 -16.15
C LYS A 63 -18.33 4.13 -17.08
N LYS A 64 -18.28 2.97 -17.75
CA LYS A 64 -19.35 2.45 -18.60
C LYS A 64 -20.54 1.90 -17.79
N HIS A 65 -20.38 1.61 -16.50
CA HIS A 65 -21.43 1.04 -15.65
C HIS A 65 -21.97 1.98 -14.56
N ARG A 66 -21.29 3.09 -14.22
CA ARG A 66 -21.75 4.01 -13.17
C ARG A 66 -22.52 5.22 -13.76
N ARG A 67 -23.85 5.15 -13.76
CA ARG A 67 -24.74 6.33 -13.83
C ARG A 67 -24.60 7.13 -12.53
N ASN A 68 -23.99 8.32 -12.59
CA ASN A 68 -24.12 9.46 -11.68
C ASN A 68 -24.42 9.25 -10.17
N VAL A 69 -23.92 8.18 -9.54
CA VAL A 69 -24.02 7.99 -8.09
C VAL A 69 -22.87 8.76 -7.42
N PRO A 70 -23.13 9.62 -6.43
CA PRO A 70 -22.07 10.27 -5.66
C PRO A 70 -21.14 9.22 -5.07
N SER A 71 -19.83 9.45 -5.21
CA SER A 71 -18.81 8.44 -4.90
C SER A 71 -18.50 8.27 -3.42
N PHE A 72 -18.93 9.21 -2.59
CA PHE A 72 -18.75 9.23 -1.15
C PHE A 72 -19.97 9.92 -0.52
N ASP A 73 -20.58 9.24 0.42
CA ASP A 73 -21.61 9.78 1.30
C ASP A 73 -20.96 10.11 2.65
N GLU A 74 -21.49 11.09 3.39
CA GLU A 74 -20.93 11.49 4.70
C GLU A 74 -20.83 10.31 5.67
N ARG A 75 -21.79 9.38 5.56
CA ARG A 75 -21.83 8.14 6.32
C ARG A 75 -20.64 7.22 6.05
N SER A 76 -20.19 7.11 4.80
CA SER A 76 -19.05 6.29 4.42
C SER A 76 -17.73 6.86 4.95
N LEU A 77 -17.62 8.18 5.08
CA LEU A 77 -16.43 8.83 5.68
C LEU A 77 -16.31 8.51 7.17
N ILE A 78 -17.41 8.59 7.92
CA ILE A 78 -17.43 8.26 9.34
C ILE A 78 -17.08 6.77 9.56
N LEU A 79 -17.62 5.89 8.72
CA LEU A 79 -17.30 4.46 8.76
C LEU A 79 -15.83 4.18 8.45
N MET A 80 -15.25 4.83 7.44
CA MET A 80 -13.82 4.74 7.13
C MET A 80 -12.95 5.23 8.29
N GLN A 81 -13.30 6.36 8.91
CA GLN A 81 -12.55 6.91 10.04
C GLN A 81 -12.58 5.95 11.24
N ARG A 82 -13.75 5.39 11.56
CA ARG A 82 -13.90 4.43 12.66
C ARG A 82 -13.13 3.14 12.38
N TYR A 83 -13.20 2.62 11.15
CA TYR A 83 -12.40 1.46 10.74
C TYR A 83 -10.90 1.72 10.91
N LEU A 84 -10.38 2.84 10.39
CA LEU A 84 -8.96 3.17 10.51
C LEU A 84 -8.51 3.36 11.96
N MET A 85 -9.35 3.96 12.82
CA MET A 85 -9.05 4.04 14.26
C MET A 85 -8.94 2.65 14.89
N VAL A 86 -9.92 1.77 14.66
CA VAL A 86 -9.93 0.42 15.25
C VAL A 86 -8.70 -0.37 14.77
N VAL A 87 -8.41 -0.32 13.47
CA VAL A 87 -7.24 -0.98 12.88
C VAL A 87 -5.93 -0.44 13.45
N LEU A 88 -5.82 0.88 13.63
CA LEU A 88 -4.63 1.50 14.24
C LEU A 88 -4.41 1.00 15.67
N TYR A 89 -5.45 1.02 16.51
CA TYR A 89 -5.34 0.52 17.88
C TYR A 89 -5.05 -0.98 17.94
N ALA A 90 -5.71 -1.77 17.09
CA ALA A 90 -5.47 -3.21 17.00
C ALA A 90 -4.02 -3.52 16.58
N LEU A 91 -3.47 -2.78 15.62
CA LEU A 91 -2.08 -2.94 15.20
C LEU A 91 -1.10 -2.51 16.28
N LEU A 92 -1.33 -1.38 16.94
CA LEU A 92 -0.43 -0.86 17.97
C LEU A 92 -0.37 -1.81 19.17
N ILE A 93 -1.53 -2.26 19.64
CA ILE A 93 -1.62 -3.21 20.77
C ILE A 93 -1.10 -4.58 20.34
N GLY A 94 -1.50 -5.08 19.17
CA GLY A 94 -1.09 -6.39 18.67
C GLY A 94 0.42 -6.48 18.43
N SER A 95 1.01 -5.50 17.73
CA SER A 95 2.46 -5.46 17.50
C SER A 95 3.23 -5.28 18.81
N GLY A 96 2.76 -4.45 19.73
CA GLY A 96 3.36 -4.30 21.06
C GLY A 96 3.34 -5.61 21.85
N ALA A 97 2.21 -6.32 21.87
CA ALA A 97 2.09 -7.61 22.55
C ALA A 97 3.02 -8.68 21.95
N VAL A 98 3.11 -8.74 20.61
CA VAL A 98 4.02 -9.66 19.91
C VAL A 98 5.48 -9.35 20.24
N LEU A 99 5.88 -8.07 20.29
CA LEU A 99 7.24 -7.68 20.67
C LEU A 99 7.57 -8.07 22.12
N ILE A 100 6.65 -7.90 23.06
CA ILE A 100 6.84 -8.33 24.46
C ILE A 100 7.00 -9.85 24.54
N LEU A 101 6.20 -10.61 23.79
CA LEU A 101 6.33 -12.07 23.72
C LEU A 101 7.69 -12.49 23.15
N LEU A 102 8.10 -11.92 22.02
CA LEU A 102 9.41 -12.20 21.40
C LEU A 102 10.56 -11.88 22.35
N TYR A 103 10.47 -10.75 23.07
CA TYR A 103 11.45 -10.39 24.08
C TYR A 103 11.50 -11.40 25.23
N SER A 104 10.34 -11.86 25.72
CA SER A 104 10.26 -12.89 26.77
C SER A 104 10.81 -14.26 26.33
N MET A 105 10.76 -14.56 25.02
CA MET A 105 11.36 -15.76 24.42
C MET A 105 12.87 -15.61 24.17
N GLY A 106 13.48 -14.48 24.53
CA GLY A 106 14.92 -14.24 24.35
C GLY A 106 15.32 -13.85 22.93
N VAL A 107 14.37 -13.52 22.05
CA VAL A 107 14.67 -13.06 20.70
C VAL A 107 15.11 -11.59 20.76
N GLN A 108 16.41 -11.36 20.60
CA GLN A 108 17.00 -10.01 20.66
C GLN A 108 17.13 -9.33 19.30
N MET A 109 17.15 -10.12 18.22
CA MET A 109 17.38 -9.65 16.86
C MET A 109 16.24 -10.17 15.98
N ILE A 110 15.62 -9.27 15.23
CA ILE A 110 14.59 -9.61 14.23
C ILE A 110 15.20 -9.38 12.85
N GLU A 111 15.12 -10.39 12.01
CA GLU A 111 15.54 -10.26 10.62
C GLU A 111 14.66 -9.24 9.90
N THR A 112 15.28 -8.28 9.22
CA THR A 112 14.58 -7.20 8.52
C THR A 112 13.67 -7.72 7.40
N GLY A 113 14.06 -8.81 6.74
CA GLY A 113 13.26 -9.47 5.71
C GLY A 113 11.90 -9.94 6.25
N MET A 114 11.89 -10.60 7.40
CA MET A 114 10.66 -11.05 8.07
C MET A 114 9.76 -9.87 8.46
N LEU A 115 10.36 -8.78 8.93
CA LEU A 115 9.66 -7.55 9.31
C LEU A 115 8.95 -6.92 8.11
N ILE A 116 9.62 -6.88 6.95
CA ILE A 116 9.05 -6.37 5.69
C ILE A 116 7.86 -7.23 5.24
N VAL A 117 7.99 -8.56 5.27
CA VAL A 117 6.90 -9.48 4.89
C VAL A 117 5.67 -9.29 5.79
N CYS A 118 5.88 -9.20 7.11
CA CYS A 118 4.80 -8.93 8.06
C CYS A 118 4.11 -7.59 7.78
N LEU A 119 4.88 -6.52 7.56
CA LEU A 119 4.32 -5.20 7.24
C LEU A 119 3.55 -5.19 5.92
N MET A 120 4.03 -5.91 4.90
CA MET A 120 3.33 -6.03 3.62
C MET A 120 1.97 -6.73 3.79
N GLY A 121 1.93 -7.83 4.55
CA GLY A 121 0.68 -8.52 4.89
C GLY A 121 -0.30 -7.59 5.61
N VAL A 122 0.19 -6.83 6.59
CA VAL A 122 -0.61 -5.82 7.30
C VAL A 122 -1.20 -4.80 6.32
N TYR A 123 -0.39 -4.21 5.43
CA TYR A 123 -0.89 -3.22 4.47
C TYR A 123 -1.97 -3.77 3.54
N ILE A 124 -1.83 -5.03 3.10
CA ILE A 124 -2.85 -5.70 2.28
C ILE A 124 -4.16 -5.82 3.07
N VAL A 125 -4.11 -6.30 4.31
CA VAL A 125 -5.30 -6.44 5.17
C VAL A 125 -5.98 -5.10 5.42
N ILE A 126 -5.20 -4.06 5.76
CA ILE A 126 -5.74 -2.70 5.96
C ILE A 126 -6.42 -2.20 4.68
N GLY A 127 -5.75 -2.34 3.54
CA GLY A 127 -6.22 -1.85 2.24
C GLY A 127 -7.51 -2.56 1.80
N VAL A 128 -7.58 -3.88 1.96
CA VAL A 128 -8.78 -4.67 1.66
C VAL A 128 -9.94 -4.27 2.56
N GLY A 129 -9.73 -4.20 3.88
CA GLY A 129 -10.81 -3.79 4.79
C GLY A 129 -11.25 -2.34 4.60
N ALA A 130 -10.35 -1.43 4.21
CA ALA A 130 -10.71 -0.06 3.84
C ALA A 130 -11.56 -0.03 2.56
N PHE A 131 -11.25 -0.88 1.58
CA PHE A 131 -12.03 -0.99 0.35
C PHE A 131 -13.43 -1.56 0.59
N ILE A 132 -13.55 -2.55 1.47
CA ILE A 132 -14.83 -3.12 1.90
C ILE A 132 -15.66 -2.05 2.62
N THR A 133 -15.07 -1.37 3.61
CA THR A 133 -15.75 -0.33 4.40
C THR A 133 -16.28 0.82 3.54
N LYS A 134 -15.58 1.16 2.45
CA LYS A 134 -16.05 2.17 1.49
C LYS A 134 -17.35 1.78 0.77
N ARG A 135 -17.63 0.48 0.61
CA ARG A 135 -18.82 -0.01 -0.11
C ARG A 135 -20.03 -0.24 0.79
N LEU A 136 -19.87 -0.17 2.11
CA LEU A 136 -20.94 -0.21 3.12
C LEU A 136 -21.55 1.17 3.33
#